data_AF-A0A1X9WEG3-F1
#
_entry.id   AF-A0A1X9WEG3-F1
#
_cell.length_a   1.000
_cell.length_b   1.000
_cell.length_c   1.000
_cell.angle_alpha   90.00
_cell.angle_beta   90.00
_cell.angle_gamma   90.00
#
_symmetry.space_group_name_H-M   'P 1'
#
loop_
_entity.id
_entity.type
_entity.pdbx_description
1 polymer ?
#
loop_
_entity_poly.entity_id
_entity_poly.type
_entity_poly.pdbx_seq_one_letter_code
_entity_poly.pdbx_strand_id
1 'polypeptide(L)'
;MFKLLLVFLFVVSVAIMEVSSSTHMLSPPERPREFRNPNELRQYLKELNEYYAIMGRPRFGKRAGATGYTDYLSPSEWEDVMTSQ
;
A
#
# COMPACT_ATOMS: atom_id res chain seq x y z
N MET A 1 -45.59 -19.81 3.68
CA MET A 1 -44.84 -19.03 2.68
C MET A 1 -44.13 -17.81 3.29
N PHE A 2 -44.79 -17.01 4.13
CA PHE A 2 -44.20 -15.83 4.78
C PHE A 2 -42.92 -16.11 5.60
N LYS A 3 -42.87 -17.25 6.32
CA LYS A 3 -41.69 -17.65 7.11
C LYS A 3 -40.45 -17.91 6.25
N LEU A 4 -40.62 -18.56 5.09
CA LEU A 4 -39.53 -18.80 4.14
C LEU A 4 -39.07 -17.50 3.48
N LEU A 5 -40.01 -16.60 3.19
CA LEU A 5 -39.71 -15.26 2.67
C LEU A 5 -38.90 -14.45 3.68
N LEU A 6 -39.26 -14.49 4.97
CA LEU A 6 -38.51 -13.82 6.03
C LEU A 6 -37.10 -14.39 6.22
N VAL A 7 -36.94 -15.71 6.17
CA VAL A 7 -35.62 -16.36 6.24
C VAL A 7 -34.77 -15.96 5.04
N PHE A 8 -35.35 -15.95 3.84
CA PHE A 8 -34.65 -15.51 2.63
C PHE A 8 -34.23 -14.03 2.72
N LEU A 9 -35.12 -13.15 3.18
CA LEU A 9 -34.81 -11.73 3.38
C LEU A 9 -33.70 -11.52 4.42
N PHE A 10 -33.71 -12.30 5.50
CA PHE A 10 -32.67 -12.25 6.52
C PHE A 10 -31.31 -12.70 5.97
N VAL A 11 -31.28 -13.80 5.21
CA VAL A 11 -30.04 -14.30 4.57
C VAL A 11 -29.50 -13.28 3.55
N VAL A 12 -30.37 -12.68 2.74
CA VAL A 12 -29.98 -11.64 1.77
C VAL A 12 -29.44 -10.40 2.49
N SER A 13 -30.06 -9.97 3.58
CA SER A 13 -29.60 -8.83 4.39
C SER A 13 -28.19 -9.07 4.96
N VAL A 14 -27.95 -10.25 5.53
CA VAL A 14 -26.63 -10.64 6.06
C VAL A 14 -25.58 -10.69 4.94
N ALA A 15 -25.93 -11.26 3.78
CA ALA A 15 -25.02 -11.31 2.63
C ALA A 15 -24.65 -9.92 2.10
N ILE A 16 -25.58 -8.95 2.11
CA ILE A 16 -25.31 -7.57 1.68
C ILE A 16 -24.37 -6.86 2.67
N MET A 17 -24.48 -7.11 3.99
CA MET A 17 -23.58 -6.53 4.99
C MET A 17 -22.13 -7.00 4.85
N GLU A 18 -21.89 -8.24 4.43
CA GLU A 18 -20.53 -8.76 4.18
C GLU A 18 -19.90 -8.16 2.90
N VAL A 19 -20.73 -7.76 1.93
CA VAL A 19 -20.28 -7.28 0.60
C VAL A 19 -20.00 -5.78 0.58
N SER A 20 -20.34 -5.01 1.63
CA SER A 20 -19.83 -3.65 1.77
C SER A 20 -18.33 -3.66 2.06
N SER A 21 -17.55 -3.80 0.98
CA SER A 21 -16.09 -3.75 0.97
C SER A 21 -15.62 -2.52 1.71
N SER A 22 -14.69 -2.70 2.66
CA SER A 22 -14.03 -1.60 3.37
C SER A 22 -13.28 -0.71 2.37
N THR A 23 -13.96 0.31 1.83
CA THR A 23 -13.37 1.31 0.93
C THR A 23 -12.23 2.08 1.59
N HIS A 24 -12.17 2.05 2.94
CA HIS A 24 -11.06 2.55 3.74
C HIS A 24 -9.71 1.86 3.42
N MET A 25 -9.73 0.61 2.91
CA MET A 25 -8.50 -0.08 2.49
C MET A 25 -7.92 0.47 1.17
N LEU A 26 -8.65 1.33 0.47
CA LEU A 26 -8.28 1.86 -0.85
C LEU A 26 -7.82 3.33 -0.83
N SER A 27 -7.88 4.00 0.31
CA SER A 27 -7.30 5.33 0.50
C SER A 27 -5.88 5.23 1.08
N PRO A 28 -4.93 6.07 0.62
CA PRO A 28 -3.64 6.17 1.29
C PRO A 28 -3.83 6.47 2.79
N PRO A 29 -3.04 5.87 3.68
CA PRO A 29 -3.11 6.19 5.10
C PRO A 29 -2.80 7.68 5.32
N GLU A 30 -3.59 8.34 6.17
CA GLU A 30 -3.43 9.76 6.46
C GLU A 30 -2.05 10.01 7.09
N ARG A 31 -1.27 10.92 6.51
CA ARG A 31 0.03 11.26 7.04
C ARG A 31 -0.14 12.20 8.24
N PRO A 32 0.24 11.79 9.47
CA PRO A 32 0.22 12.71 10.59
C PRO A 32 1.21 13.86 10.36
N ARG A 33 0.90 15.06 10.86
CA ARG A 33 1.77 16.25 10.71
C ARG A 33 3.14 16.02 11.36
N GLU A 34 3.17 15.29 12.45
CA GLU A 34 4.37 14.92 13.21
C GLU A 34 4.17 13.53 13.83
N PHE A 35 5.24 12.73 13.90
CA PHE A 35 5.25 11.46 14.64
C PHE A 35 5.73 11.73 16.06
N ARG A 36 4.90 11.40 17.06
CA ARG A 36 5.22 11.65 18.48
C ARG A 36 6.05 10.53 19.09
N ASN A 37 6.02 9.34 18.48
CA ASN A 37 6.74 8.16 18.95
C ASN A 37 7.31 7.35 17.76
N PRO A 38 8.51 6.74 17.88
CA PRO A 38 9.03 5.82 16.85
C PRO A 38 8.08 4.68 16.49
N ASN A 39 7.21 4.24 17.40
CA ASN A 39 6.21 3.21 17.13
C ASN A 39 5.12 3.69 16.15
N GLU A 40 4.73 4.96 16.20
CA GLU A 40 3.76 5.54 15.26
C GLU A 40 4.33 5.58 13.84
N LEU A 41 5.61 5.91 13.71
CA LEU A 41 6.31 5.87 12.43
C LEU A 41 6.36 4.45 11.85
N ARG A 42 6.70 3.45 12.68
CA ARG A 42 6.72 2.04 12.27
C ARG A 42 5.34 1.57 11.80
N GLN A 43 4.30 1.96 12.53
CA GLN A 43 2.93 1.62 12.19
C GLN A 43 2.51 2.26 10.87
N TYR A 44 2.78 3.55 10.68
CA TYR A 44 2.48 4.27 9.43
C TYR A 44 3.20 3.65 8.22
N LEU A 45 4.48 3.31 8.36
CA LEU A 45 5.24 2.67 7.28
C LEU A 45 4.69 1.29 6.92
N LYS A 46 4.22 0.53 7.91
CA LYS A 46 3.58 -0.77 7.69
C LYS A 46 2.29 -0.61 6.88
N GLU A 47 1.40 0.28 7.31
CA GLU A 47 0.13 0.56 6.62
C GLU A 47 0.36 1.11 5.20
N LEU A 48 1.38 1.95 5.03
CA LEU A 48 1.76 2.49 3.73
C LEU A 48 2.27 1.39 2.78
N ASN A 49 3.07 0.45 3.29
CA ASN A 49 3.54 -0.68 2.51
C ASN A 49 2.38 -1.60 2.08
N GLU A 50 1.45 -1.89 2.98
CA GLU A 50 0.24 -2.66 2.68
C GLU A 50 -0.61 -1.96 1.61
N TYR A 51 -0.79 -0.64 1.72
CA TYR A 51 -1.48 0.16 0.72
C TYR A 51 -0.84 0.03 -0.67
N TYR A 52 0.48 0.18 -0.78
CA TYR A 52 1.18 0.04 -2.06
C TYR A 52 1.25 -1.39 -2.57
N ALA A 53 1.22 -2.40 -1.71
CA ALA A 53 1.13 -3.79 -2.12
C ALA A 53 -0.21 -4.10 -2.82
N ILE A 54 -1.31 -3.46 -2.37
CA ILE A 54 -2.65 -3.62 -2.95
C ILE A 54 -2.83 -2.73 -4.18
N MET A 55 -2.46 -1.45 -4.09
CA MET A 55 -2.67 -0.45 -5.16
C MET A 55 -1.59 -0.44 -6.23
N GLY A 56 -0.40 -0.94 -5.91
CA GLY A 56 0.69 -1.10 -6.86
C GLY A 56 0.35 -2.21 -7.84
N ARG A 57 -0.24 -1.86 -9.00
CA ARG A 57 -0.27 -2.79 -10.14
C ARG A 57 1.18 -3.19 -10.43
N PRO A 58 1.56 -4.48 -10.36
CA PRO A 58 2.92 -4.88 -10.65
C PRO A 58 3.27 -4.49 -12.09
N ARG A 59 4.09 -3.44 -12.27
CA ARG A 59 4.49 -2.94 -13.59
C ARG A 59 5.71 -3.71 -14.09
N PHE A 60 5.61 -5.03 -14.12
CA PHE A 60 6.62 -5.86 -14.75
C PHE A 60 6.52 -5.70 -16.28
N GLY A 61 7.66 -5.59 -16.95
CA GLY A 61 7.74 -5.77 -18.41
C GLY A 61 7.92 -4.53 -19.28
N LYS A 62 8.23 -3.33 -18.76
CA LYS A 62 8.53 -2.17 -19.65
C LYS A 62 10.01 -1.90 -19.91
N ARG A 63 10.93 -2.63 -19.27
CA ARG A 63 12.37 -2.50 -19.52
C ARG A 63 13.04 -3.88 -19.50
N ALA A 64 12.84 -4.66 -20.55
CA ALA A 64 13.74 -5.77 -20.89
C ALA A 64 15.09 -5.26 -21.48
N GLY A 65 15.49 -4.02 -21.17
CA GLY A 65 16.63 -3.35 -21.81
C GLY A 65 17.19 -2.14 -21.06
N ALA A 66 16.88 -1.97 -19.78
CA ALA A 66 17.70 -1.11 -18.92
C ALA A 66 18.05 -1.95 -17.70
N THR A 67 19.19 -2.60 -17.80
CA THR A 67 20.11 -2.93 -16.70
C THR A 67 19.63 -2.36 -15.36
N GLY A 68 18.93 -3.19 -14.58
CA GLY A 68 18.66 -2.94 -13.16
C GLY A 68 19.92 -3.16 -12.33
N TYR A 69 21.01 -2.50 -12.71
CA TYR A 69 22.27 -2.49 -12.01
C TYR A 69 22.73 -1.03 -12.01
N THR A 70 23.02 -0.50 -10.82
CA THR A 70 23.65 0.81 -10.55
C THR A 70 22.79 2.06 -10.78
N ASP A 71 21.95 2.40 -9.80
CA ASP A 71 21.64 3.81 -9.47
C ASP A 71 22.12 4.14 -8.04
N TYR A 72 23.07 3.35 -7.55
CA TYR A 72 23.97 3.75 -6.48
C TYR A 72 25.22 4.25 -7.17
N LEU A 73 25.59 5.52 -6.90
CA LEU A 73 26.90 6.05 -7.24
C LEU A 73 27.96 5.00 -6.86
N SER A 74 28.79 4.62 -7.83
CA SER A 74 29.96 3.78 -7.59
C SER A 74 30.80 4.43 -6.49
N PRO A 75 31.47 3.66 -5.60
CA PRO A 75 32.37 4.21 -4.58
C PRO A 75 33.36 5.27 -5.12
N SER A 76 33.80 5.13 -6.37
CA SER A 76 34.67 6.09 -7.05
C SER A 76 34.02 7.45 -7.34
N GLU A 77 32.71 7.50 -7.58
CA GLU A 77 31.98 8.75 -7.85
C GLU A 77 31.77 9.56 -6.56
N TRP A 78 31.83 8.92 -5.39
CA TRP A 78 31.81 9.61 -4.08
C TRP A 78 33.12 10.35 -3.79
N GLU A 79 34.24 9.85 -4.27
CA GLU A 79 35.56 10.46 -4.08
C GLU A 79 35.67 11.78 -4.86
N ASP A 80 35.10 11.83 -6.07
CA ASP A 80 35.04 13.05 -6.90
C ASP A 80 34.18 14.14 -6.24
N VAL A 81 33.06 13.78 -5.62
CA VAL A 81 32.19 14.73 -4.90
C VAL A 81 32.82 15.23 -3.60
N MET A 82 33.60 14.40 -2.91
CA MET A 82 34.30 14.80 -1.68
C MET A 82 35.55 15.64 -1.94
N THR A 83 36.15 15.52 -3.13
CA THR A 83 37.37 16.26 -3.51
C THR A 83 37.09 17.56 -4.26
N SER A 84 35.84 17.83 -4.67
CA SER A 84 35.46 19.04 -5.40
C SER A 84 35.15 20.28 -4.53
N GLN A 85 35.80 20.45 -3.37
CA GLN A 85 35.74 21.69 -2.57
C GLN A 85 37.06 22.48 -2.62
#